data_AF-A0A0F7FBN1-F1
#
_entry.id   AF-A0A0F7FBN1-F1
#
_cell.length_a   1.000
_cell.length_b   1.000
_cell.length_c   1.000
_cell.angle_alpha   90.00
_cell.angle_beta   90.00
_cell.angle_gamma   90.00
#
_symmetry.space_group_name_H-M   'P 1'
#
loop_
_entity.id
_entity.type
_entity.pdbx_description
1 polymer ?
#
loop_
_entity_poly.entity_id
_entity_poly.type
_entity_poly.pdbx_seq_one_letter_code
_entity_poly.pdbx_strand_id
1 'polypeptide(L)'
;MSIIPYYESQEDPDTGEITYSSPVGLPTPDEVRRRWCYGLTLADQFGQTMEDRDILGYLLAAVKDTERQLGIFLKPTIIRCNAEARGLEQGVDYEIDEPAYDHDAQRWRNFGFLQLRQRYVSDLSAFKLVAYGGQVSIDFMQYPDWIKLYKKSSQLHVVTKGEGVPMLGGYPTGYSTAPFAAPLLSRTPQVFHVDYTAGLTKEQLTEDIRAVVGKQAAVAVLGVAGDATLAGVAGYSLTLDGVAESFQSTASAMYGTYSAHITQLQQEVKDFFSPAGGGARTKMRGFTMGGI
;
A
#
# COMPACT_ATOMS: atom_id res chain seq x y z
N MET A 1 -11.96 11.60 9.25
CA MET A 1 -11.07 11.80 8.09
C MET A 1 -11.86 11.36 6.86
N SER A 2 -11.79 12.11 5.77
CA SER A 2 -12.37 11.70 4.50
C SER A 2 -11.51 10.61 3.84
N ILE A 3 -12.15 9.70 3.12
CA ILE A 3 -11.47 8.69 2.32
C ILE A 3 -10.80 9.39 1.13
N ILE A 4 -9.50 9.14 0.95
CA ILE A 4 -8.71 9.74 -0.12
C ILE A 4 -8.57 8.70 -1.24
N PRO A 5 -8.98 9.01 -2.49
CA PRO A 5 -8.74 8.11 -3.63
C PRO A 5 -7.25 8.13 -4.03
N TYR A 6 -6.78 7.10 -4.73
CA TYR A 6 -5.41 7.09 -5.27
C TYR A 6 -5.22 8.12 -6.39
N TYR A 7 -6.28 8.31 -7.19
CA TYR A 7 -6.32 9.18 -8.36
C TYR A 7 -7.64 9.92 -8.42
N GLU A 8 -7.58 11.17 -8.86
CA GLU A 8 -8.71 12.02 -9.18
C GLU A 8 -8.64 12.40 -10.66
N SER A 9 -9.77 12.33 -11.34
CA SER A 9 -9.92 12.75 -12.74
C SER A 9 -10.58 14.12 -12.80
N GLN A 10 -9.98 15.04 -13.54
CA GLN A 10 -10.56 16.34 -13.86
C GLN A 10 -10.73 16.42 -15.37
N GLU A 11 -11.98 16.59 -15.81
CA GLU A 11 -12.29 16.86 -17.21
C GLU A 11 -12.20 18.37 -17.43
N ASP A 12 -11.35 18.78 -18.36
CA ASP A 12 -11.26 20.17 -18.75
C ASP A 12 -12.51 20.55 -19.56
N PRO A 13 -13.33 21.51 -19.08
CA PRO A 13 -14.59 21.87 -19.74
C PRO A 13 -14.42 22.44 -21.15
N ASP A 14 -13.24 22.95 -21.49
CA ASP A 14 -12.99 23.60 -22.78
C ASP A 14 -12.45 22.63 -23.84
N THR A 15 -11.73 21.58 -23.43
CA THR A 15 -11.06 20.63 -24.34
C THR A 15 -11.66 19.22 -24.29
N GLY A 16 -12.41 18.88 -23.23
CA GLY A 16 -12.87 17.52 -22.96
C GLY A 16 -11.73 16.56 -22.59
N GLU A 17 -10.52 17.07 -22.36
CA GLU A 17 -9.36 16.27 -22.00
C GLU A 17 -9.45 15.86 -20.52
N ILE A 18 -9.32 14.56 -20.25
CA ILE A 18 -9.34 14.02 -18.89
C ILE A 18 -7.92 14.01 -18.35
N THR A 19 -7.65 14.86 -17.37
CA THR A 19 -6.38 14.90 -16.65
C THR A 19 -6.48 14.13 -15.34
N TYR A 20 -5.44 13.37 -15.02
CA TYR A 20 -5.37 12.58 -13.80
C TYR A 20 -4.35 13.18 -12.83
N SER A 21 -4.77 13.37 -11.58
CA SER A 21 -3.90 13.82 -10.50
C SER A 21 -3.88 12.80 -9.36
N SER A 22 -2.75 12.68 -8.64
CA SER A 22 -2.67 11.82 -7.45
C SER A 22 -2.59 12.68 -6.18
N PRO A 23 -3.64 12.70 -5.34
CA PRO A 23 -3.58 13.41 -4.06
C PRO A 23 -2.55 12.80 -3.10
N VAL A 24 -2.23 11.52 -3.28
CA VAL A 24 -1.27 10.75 -2.48
C VAL A 24 0.19 10.98 -2.93
N GLY A 25 0.41 11.51 -4.14
CA GLY A 25 1.74 11.74 -4.71
C GLY A 25 2.32 10.54 -5.47
N LEU A 26 1.47 9.62 -5.92
CA LEU A 26 1.84 8.52 -6.82
C LEU A 26 2.02 9.03 -8.26
N PRO A 27 2.72 8.29 -9.13
CA PRO A 27 2.93 8.75 -10.50
C PRO A 27 1.61 8.80 -11.27
N THR A 28 1.48 9.72 -12.23
CA THR A 28 0.30 9.86 -13.10
C THR A 28 0.53 9.18 -14.45
N PRO A 29 -0.53 8.88 -15.24
CA PRO A 29 -0.39 8.34 -16.58
C PRO A 29 0.56 9.14 -17.49
N ASP A 30 0.43 10.47 -17.50
CA ASP A 30 1.31 11.36 -18.24
C ASP A 30 2.77 11.28 -17.76
N GLU A 31 2.99 11.21 -16.44
CA GLU A 31 4.34 11.00 -15.91
C GLU A 31 4.92 9.66 -16.37
N VAL A 32 4.11 8.60 -16.41
CA VAL A 32 4.57 7.28 -16.89
C VAL A 32 5.01 7.35 -18.35
N ARG A 33 4.23 8.03 -19.18
CA ARG A 33 4.54 8.25 -20.60
C ARG A 33 5.84 9.04 -20.77
N ARG A 34 5.98 10.16 -20.05
CA ARG A 34 7.13 11.08 -20.20
C ARG A 34 8.42 10.56 -19.56
N ARG A 35 8.33 9.82 -18.45
CA ARG A 35 9.49 9.45 -17.64
C ARG A 35 10.00 8.05 -17.94
N TRP A 36 9.12 7.06 -18.03
CA TRP A 36 9.51 5.66 -18.24
C TRP A 36 9.27 5.18 -19.67
N CYS A 37 8.39 5.81 -20.44
CA CYS A 37 8.15 5.45 -21.85
C CYS A 37 8.59 6.55 -22.83
N TYR A 38 9.57 7.36 -22.43
CA TYR A 38 10.02 8.50 -23.23
C TYR A 38 10.48 8.09 -24.64
N GLY A 39 9.98 8.79 -25.66
CA GLY A 39 10.33 8.54 -27.06
C GLY A 39 9.66 7.33 -27.69
N LEU A 40 8.76 6.65 -26.97
CA LEU A 40 8.01 5.51 -27.49
C LEU A 40 6.60 5.96 -27.90
N THR A 41 6.14 5.51 -29.06
CA THR A 41 4.85 5.93 -29.63
C THR A 41 3.65 5.34 -28.89
N LEU A 42 3.83 4.20 -28.19
CA LEU A 42 2.76 3.48 -27.47
C LEU A 42 1.46 3.38 -28.29
N ALA A 43 1.62 3.10 -29.58
CA ALA A 43 0.53 3.07 -30.55
C ALA A 43 0.33 1.66 -31.09
N ASP A 44 -0.91 1.31 -31.41
CA ASP A 44 -1.25 0.07 -32.09
C ASP A 44 -0.77 0.11 -33.57
N GLN A 45 -0.86 -1.02 -34.26
CA GLN A 45 -0.58 -1.17 -35.70
C GLN A 45 -1.33 -0.15 -36.59
N PHE A 46 -2.46 0.39 -36.11
CA PHE A 46 -3.25 1.42 -36.78
C PHE A 46 -2.85 2.87 -36.43
N GLY A 47 -1.80 3.05 -35.62
CA GLY A 47 -1.33 4.37 -35.17
C GLY A 47 -2.16 4.99 -34.06
N GLN A 48 -3.11 4.26 -33.47
CA GLN A 48 -3.89 4.71 -32.31
C GLN A 48 -3.05 4.61 -31.05
N THR A 49 -2.81 5.72 -30.37
CA THR A 49 -2.08 5.76 -29.11
C THR A 49 -2.93 5.24 -27.96
N MET A 50 -2.32 4.47 -27.06
CA MET A 50 -2.98 3.99 -25.85
C MET A 50 -3.47 5.16 -24.98
N GLU A 51 -4.72 5.05 -24.52
CA GLU A 51 -5.39 6.08 -23.73
C GLU A 51 -4.82 6.14 -22.30
N ASP A 52 -4.86 7.33 -21.70
CA ASP A 52 -4.40 7.54 -20.32
C ASP A 52 -5.26 6.78 -19.30
N ARG A 53 -6.51 6.46 -19.65
CA ARG A 53 -7.39 5.59 -18.87
C ARG A 53 -6.84 4.16 -18.78
N ASP A 54 -6.30 3.63 -19.86
CA ASP A 54 -5.74 2.28 -19.88
C ASP A 54 -4.43 2.22 -19.08
N ILE A 55 -3.59 3.25 -19.23
CA ILE A 55 -2.37 3.43 -18.43
C ILE A 55 -2.73 3.48 -16.94
N LEU A 56 -3.78 4.22 -16.57
CA LEU A 56 -4.26 4.28 -15.19
C LEU A 56 -4.64 2.90 -14.65
N GLY A 57 -5.26 2.05 -15.48
CA GLY A 57 -5.57 0.66 -15.12
C GLY A 57 -4.33 -0.14 -14.73
N TYR A 58 -3.27 -0.07 -15.54
CA TYR A 58 -1.98 -0.71 -15.23
C TYR A 58 -1.31 -0.09 -13.99
N LEU A 59 -1.47 1.20 -13.80
CA LEU A 59 -0.92 1.91 -12.65
C LEU A 59 -1.60 1.47 -11.35
N LEU A 60 -2.93 1.38 -11.33
CA LEU A 60 -3.68 0.85 -10.19
C LEU A 60 -3.30 -0.60 -9.87
N ALA A 61 -3.04 -1.42 -10.90
CA ALA A 61 -2.54 -2.78 -10.70
C ALA A 61 -1.14 -2.79 -10.07
N ALA A 62 -0.23 -1.93 -10.55
CA ALA A 62 1.12 -1.77 -10.00
C ALA A 62 1.12 -1.26 -8.55
N VAL A 63 0.23 -0.33 -8.21
CA VAL A 63 0.02 0.14 -6.83
C VAL A 63 -0.36 -1.03 -5.92
N LYS A 64 -1.37 -1.81 -6.30
CA LYS A 64 -1.82 -2.98 -5.52
C LYS A 64 -0.75 -4.05 -5.37
N ASP A 65 0.01 -4.32 -6.44
CA ASP A 65 1.11 -5.29 -6.39
C ASP A 65 2.24 -4.80 -5.46
N THR A 66 2.62 -3.53 -5.57
CA THR A 66 3.60 -2.91 -4.66
C THR A 66 3.13 -2.96 -3.20
N GLU A 67 1.86 -2.66 -2.92
CA GLU A 67 1.29 -2.76 -1.57
C GLU A 67 1.35 -4.18 -1.02
N ARG A 68 1.02 -5.19 -1.85
CA ARG A 68 1.10 -6.61 -1.47
C ARG A 68 2.54 -7.03 -1.18
N GLN A 69 3.50 -6.61 -2.01
CA GLN A 69 4.92 -6.96 -1.83
C GLN A 69 5.52 -6.31 -0.58
N LEU A 70 5.12 -5.07 -0.26
CA LEU A 70 5.59 -4.36 0.93
C LEU A 70 4.84 -4.75 2.21
N GLY A 71 3.58 -5.16 2.09
CA GLY A 71 2.66 -5.37 3.21
C GLY A 71 2.30 -4.06 3.92
N ILE A 72 2.19 -2.96 3.17
CA ILE A 72 1.88 -1.61 3.66
C ILE A 72 1.00 -0.92 2.60
N PHE A 73 0.00 -0.14 3.02
CA PHE A 73 -0.78 0.71 2.13
C PHE A 73 0.00 1.97 1.73
N LEU A 74 -0.03 2.31 0.44
CA LEU A 74 0.62 3.51 -0.10
C LEU A 74 -0.19 4.78 0.11
N LYS A 75 -1.42 4.65 0.63
CA LYS A 75 -2.26 5.75 1.08
C LYS A 75 -2.75 5.54 2.52
N PRO A 76 -3.11 6.61 3.24
CA PRO A 76 -3.80 6.48 4.51
C PRO A 76 -5.17 5.83 4.29
N THR A 77 -5.35 4.64 4.85
CA THR A 77 -6.55 3.82 4.69
C THR A 77 -7.25 3.71 6.04
N ILE A 78 -8.54 4.00 6.07
CA ILE A 78 -9.35 3.98 7.29
C ILE A 78 -9.82 2.55 7.55
N ILE A 79 -9.45 2.01 8.71
CA ILE A 79 -9.73 0.64 9.12
C ILE A 79 -10.63 0.66 10.35
N ARG A 80 -11.73 -0.07 10.27
CA ARG A 80 -12.70 -0.18 11.36
C ARG A 80 -12.84 -1.62 11.81
N CYS A 81 -13.07 -1.79 13.10
CA CYS A 81 -13.27 -3.09 13.70
C CYS A 81 -14.76 -3.46 13.71
N ASN A 82 -15.07 -4.65 13.18
CA ASN A 82 -16.42 -5.22 13.07
C ASN A 82 -17.42 -4.20 12.51
N ALA A 83 -17.06 -3.57 11.40
CA ALA A 83 -17.81 -2.48 10.80
C ALA A 83 -19.21 -2.90 10.37
N GLU A 84 -19.34 -4.11 9.78
CA GLU A 84 -20.63 -4.68 9.39
C GLU A 84 -21.58 -4.84 10.58
N ALA A 85 -21.08 -5.36 11.70
CA ALA A 85 -21.87 -5.54 12.92
C ALA A 85 -22.29 -4.20 13.55
N ARG A 86 -21.61 -3.10 13.22
CA ARG A 86 -21.90 -1.74 13.67
C ARG A 86 -22.78 -0.95 12.70
N GLY A 87 -23.13 -1.54 11.55
CA GLY A 87 -23.93 -0.88 10.51
C GLY A 87 -23.22 0.30 9.85
N LEU A 88 -21.88 0.25 9.76
CA LEU A 88 -21.10 1.26 9.05
C LEU A 88 -21.12 0.97 7.54
N GLU A 89 -20.98 2.01 6.71
CA GLU A 89 -20.96 1.87 5.25
C GLU A 89 -19.54 1.88 4.68
N GLN A 90 -19.20 0.84 3.89
CA GLN A 90 -17.91 0.76 3.22
C GLN A 90 -17.79 1.82 2.12
N GLY A 91 -16.65 2.52 2.06
CA GLY A 91 -16.40 3.61 1.13
C GLY A 91 -16.85 4.98 1.63
N VAL A 92 -17.56 5.04 2.75
CA VAL A 92 -17.92 6.29 3.44
C VAL A 92 -17.24 6.37 4.81
N ASP A 93 -17.51 5.38 5.67
CA ASP A 93 -17.02 5.37 7.06
C ASP A 93 -15.70 4.62 7.22
N TYR A 94 -15.47 3.62 6.36
CA TYR A 94 -14.30 2.76 6.38
C TYR A 94 -13.96 2.21 4.99
N GLU A 95 -12.72 1.83 4.80
CA GLU A 95 -12.28 1.18 3.57
C GLU A 95 -12.11 -0.33 3.75
N ILE A 96 -11.58 -0.71 4.92
CA ILE A 96 -11.29 -2.11 5.26
C ILE A 96 -11.96 -2.44 6.60
N ASP A 97 -12.71 -3.53 6.61
CA ASP A 97 -13.21 -4.13 7.83
C ASP A 97 -12.18 -5.12 8.39
N GLU A 98 -11.96 -5.05 9.69
CA GLU A 98 -11.09 -5.98 10.41
C GLU A 98 -11.83 -6.61 11.59
N PRO A 99 -11.64 -7.92 11.83
CA PRO A 99 -12.19 -8.54 13.04
C PRO A 99 -11.47 -8.02 14.28
N ALA A 100 -12.17 -8.00 15.41
CA ALA A 100 -11.59 -7.66 16.71
C ALA A 100 -10.36 -8.54 17.06
N TYR A 101 -9.51 -8.00 17.91
CA TYR A 101 -8.27 -8.65 18.32
C TYR A 101 -8.50 -9.51 19.57
N ASP A 102 -7.81 -10.65 19.59
CA ASP A 102 -7.85 -11.56 20.72
C ASP A 102 -7.02 -11.04 21.89
N HIS A 103 -7.47 -11.32 23.11
CA HIS A 103 -6.71 -11.05 24.31
C HIS A 103 -5.81 -12.24 24.63
N ASP A 104 -4.50 -11.99 24.65
CA ASP A 104 -3.46 -12.89 25.14
C ASP A 104 -2.84 -12.31 26.41
N ALA A 105 -3.11 -12.94 27.55
CA ALA A 105 -2.62 -12.47 28.84
C ALA A 105 -1.09 -12.39 28.92
N GLN A 106 -0.35 -13.25 28.21
CA GLN A 106 1.11 -13.23 28.24
C GLN A 106 1.67 -11.99 27.52
N ARG A 107 1.08 -11.63 26.37
CA ARG A 107 1.42 -10.41 25.65
C ARG A 107 0.97 -9.17 26.40
N TRP A 108 -0.23 -9.20 26.97
CA TRP A 108 -0.79 -8.08 27.71
C TRP A 108 0.02 -7.73 28.97
N ARG A 109 0.64 -8.70 29.63
CA ARG A 109 1.57 -8.46 30.75
C ARG A 109 2.76 -7.58 30.37
N ASN A 110 3.16 -7.58 29.11
CA ASN A 110 4.24 -6.73 28.60
C ASN A 110 3.70 -5.34 28.24
N PHE A 111 3.24 -4.59 29.24
CA PHE A 111 2.72 -3.22 29.08
C PHE A 111 1.58 -3.09 28.05
N GLY A 112 0.61 -4.01 28.11
CA GLY A 112 -0.58 -3.96 27.26
C GLY A 112 -0.26 -4.08 25.77
N PHE A 113 0.71 -4.92 25.41
CA PHE A 113 1.17 -5.08 24.03
C PHE A 113 0.07 -5.65 23.13
N LEU A 114 -0.24 -4.91 22.08
CA LEU A 114 -1.10 -5.33 20.98
C LEU A 114 -0.42 -4.99 19.64
N GLN A 115 -0.17 -6.02 18.83
CA GLN A 115 0.34 -5.86 17.48
C GLN A 115 -0.83 -5.73 16.50
N LEU A 116 -0.94 -4.57 15.85
CA LEU A 116 -1.94 -4.36 14.81
C LEU A 116 -1.54 -5.11 13.53
N ARG A 117 -2.54 -5.50 12.75
CA ARG A 117 -2.34 -6.30 11.52
C ARG A 117 -1.67 -5.48 10.42
N GLN A 118 -2.06 -4.22 10.27
CA GLN A 118 -1.50 -3.33 9.26
C GLN A 118 -0.36 -2.48 9.80
N ARG A 119 0.66 -2.29 8.96
CA ARG A 119 1.86 -1.53 9.28
C ARG A 119 1.67 -0.03 8.98
N TYR A 120 2.46 0.83 9.62
CA TYR A 120 2.39 2.30 9.47
C TYR A 120 1.06 2.90 9.92
N VAL A 121 0.73 2.74 11.20
CA VAL A 121 -0.47 3.37 11.78
C VAL A 121 -0.19 4.85 12.00
N SER A 122 -1.00 5.71 11.40
CA SER A 122 -0.87 7.16 11.48
C SER A 122 -1.60 7.71 12.71
N ASP A 123 -2.83 7.25 12.91
CA ASP A 123 -3.76 7.72 13.93
C ASP A 123 -4.66 6.59 14.47
N LEU A 124 -5.07 6.74 15.73
CA LEU A 124 -5.95 5.81 16.44
C LEU A 124 -7.26 6.52 16.77
N SER A 125 -8.37 6.00 16.25
CA SER A 125 -9.69 6.63 16.39
C SER A 125 -10.55 6.00 17.49
N ALA A 126 -10.43 4.70 17.72
CA ALA A 126 -11.07 4.04 18.84
C ALA A 126 -10.21 2.88 19.35
N PHE A 127 -10.17 2.71 20.67
CA PHE A 127 -9.57 1.54 21.28
C PHE A 127 -10.35 1.13 22.53
N LYS A 128 -11.06 0.02 22.42
CA LYS A 128 -12.04 -0.44 23.42
C LYS A 128 -11.84 -1.90 23.76
N LEU A 129 -12.09 -2.23 25.01
CA LEU A 129 -12.23 -3.60 25.51
C LEU A 129 -13.72 -3.92 25.62
N VAL A 130 -14.20 -4.90 24.86
CA VAL A 130 -15.61 -5.30 24.81
C VAL A 130 -15.74 -6.71 25.35
N ALA A 131 -16.59 -6.91 26.36
CA ALA A 131 -16.85 -8.24 26.92
C ALA A 131 -17.80 -9.06 26.03
N TYR A 132 -17.92 -10.36 26.28
CA TYR A 132 -18.77 -11.30 25.52
C TYR A 132 -20.24 -10.88 25.32
N GLY A 133 -20.77 -10.00 26.17
CA GLY A 133 -22.13 -9.45 26.04
C GLY A 133 -22.25 -8.19 25.19
N GLY A 134 -21.19 -7.77 24.48
CA GLY A 134 -21.16 -6.51 23.73
C GLY A 134 -21.02 -5.26 24.59
N GLN A 135 -20.93 -5.41 25.91
CA GLN A 135 -20.71 -4.29 26.83
C GLN A 135 -19.26 -3.82 26.77
N VAL A 136 -19.07 -2.53 26.50
CA VAL A 136 -17.77 -1.88 26.59
C VAL A 136 -17.34 -1.88 28.06
N SER A 137 -16.31 -2.67 28.36
CA SER A 137 -15.74 -2.76 29.70
C SER A 137 -14.79 -1.61 29.98
N ILE A 138 -13.95 -1.25 29.00
CA ILE A 138 -13.00 -0.14 29.10
C ILE A 138 -12.93 0.58 27.76
N ASP A 139 -13.01 1.90 27.79
CA ASP A 139 -12.68 2.75 26.65
C ASP A 139 -11.34 3.44 26.92
N PHE A 140 -10.29 2.99 26.24
CA PHE A 140 -8.94 3.53 26.45
C PHE A 140 -8.79 4.93 25.86
N MET A 141 -9.68 5.37 24.96
CA MET A 141 -9.64 6.73 24.40
C MET A 141 -9.94 7.81 25.45
N GLN A 142 -10.55 7.46 26.58
CA GLN A 142 -10.71 8.37 27.72
C GLN A 142 -9.38 8.70 28.41
N TYR A 143 -8.35 7.86 28.21
CA TYR A 143 -7.02 8.00 28.80
C TYR A 143 -5.95 7.98 27.70
N PRO A 144 -5.90 8.99 26.81
CA PRO A 144 -4.97 9.02 25.68
C PRO A 144 -3.50 8.97 26.15
N ASP A 145 -3.22 9.48 27.35
CA ASP A 145 -1.92 9.46 28.01
C ASP A 145 -1.34 8.06 28.24
N TRP A 146 -2.20 7.05 28.34
CA TRP A 146 -1.79 5.67 28.57
C TRP A 146 -1.44 4.94 27.28
N ILE A 147 -1.92 5.44 26.14
CA ILE A 147 -1.73 4.79 24.86
C ILE A 147 -0.39 5.24 24.29
N LYS A 148 0.50 4.28 24.06
CA LYS A 148 1.75 4.48 23.32
C LYS A 148 1.65 3.74 22.00
N LEU A 149 1.48 4.51 20.93
CA LEU A 149 1.41 4.01 19.56
C LEU A 149 2.78 4.16 18.88
N TYR A 150 3.41 3.04 18.56
CA TYR A 150 4.60 3.01 17.73
C TYR A 150 4.21 2.93 16.25
N LYS A 151 4.15 4.09 15.59
CA LYS A 151 3.64 4.25 14.22
C LYS A 151 4.27 3.28 13.20
N LYS A 152 5.60 3.15 13.18
CA LYS A 152 6.34 2.31 12.20
C LYS A 152 6.15 0.81 12.40
N SER A 153 6.10 0.34 13.65
CA SER A 153 5.93 -1.08 13.97
C SER A 153 4.46 -1.48 14.13
N SER A 154 3.54 -0.50 14.18
CA SER A 154 2.12 -0.70 14.46
C SER A 154 1.88 -1.46 15.75
N GLN A 155 2.68 -1.14 16.76
CA GLN A 155 2.56 -1.69 18.10
C GLN A 155 1.83 -0.69 18.97
N LEU A 156 0.77 -1.15 19.61
CA LEU A 156 0.04 -0.41 20.60
C LEU A 156 0.41 -0.96 21.97
N HIS A 157 0.77 -0.06 22.87
CA HIS A 157 1.05 -0.38 24.26
C HIS A 157 0.16 0.45 25.15
N VAL A 158 -0.26 -0.14 26.27
CA VAL A 158 -1.03 0.52 27.31
C VAL A 158 -0.19 0.58 28.56
N VAL A 159 0.24 1.80 28.90
CA VAL A 159 1.06 2.09 30.08
C VAL A 159 0.23 2.96 31.02
N THR A 160 -0.23 2.38 32.12
CA THR A 160 -0.97 3.13 33.15
C THR A 160 -0.01 4.09 33.87
N LYS A 161 -0.33 5.39 33.88
CA LYS A 161 0.38 6.37 34.72
C LYS A 161 -0.20 6.30 36.14
N GLY A 162 0.35 5.42 36.98
CA GLY A 162 -0.01 5.27 38.40
C GLY A 162 0.95 4.32 39.11
N GLU A 163 1.03 4.40 40.44
CA GLU A 163 1.78 3.45 41.28
C GLU A 163 1.08 2.08 41.29
N GLY A 164 1.15 1.35 40.17
CA GLY A 164 0.50 0.06 40.06
C GLY A 164 0.80 -0.60 38.73
N VAL A 165 1.21 -1.87 38.77
CA VAL A 165 1.31 -2.72 37.59
C VAL A 165 -0.07 -2.74 36.91
N PRO A 166 -0.19 -2.63 35.57
CA PRO A 166 -1.48 -2.65 34.85
C PRO A 166 -2.36 -3.86 35.19
N MET A 167 -1.75 -4.96 35.67
CA MET A 167 -2.43 -6.19 36.07
C MET A 167 -2.99 -6.18 37.51
N LEU A 168 -2.54 -5.28 38.39
CA LEU A 168 -2.74 -5.32 39.84
C LEU A 168 -3.42 -4.04 40.37
N GLY A 169 -4.41 -3.50 39.66
CA GLY A 169 -5.26 -2.44 40.22
C GLY A 169 -4.80 -1.00 39.96
N GLY A 170 -3.93 -0.76 38.98
CA GLY A 170 -3.55 0.60 38.56
C GLY A 170 -4.59 1.35 37.71
N TYR A 171 -5.81 0.79 37.54
CA TYR A 171 -6.89 1.47 36.82
C TYR A 171 -7.63 2.43 37.77
N PRO A 172 -8.03 3.63 37.32
CA PRO A 172 -8.75 4.59 38.14
C PRO A 172 -10.05 3.95 38.64
N THR A 173 -10.37 4.27 39.90
CA THR A 173 -11.52 3.80 40.65
C THR A 173 -12.80 3.93 39.82
N GLY A 174 -13.34 2.80 39.37
CA GLY A 174 -14.52 2.73 38.50
C GLY A 174 -14.43 1.64 37.43
N TYR A 175 -13.21 1.23 37.05
CA TYR A 175 -13.00 0.12 36.12
C TYR A 175 -12.72 -1.19 36.88
N SER A 176 -13.54 -2.19 36.60
CA SER A 176 -13.33 -3.53 37.14
C SER A 176 -12.06 -4.12 36.54
N THR A 177 -11.11 -4.53 37.38
CA THR A 177 -9.95 -5.34 36.97
C THR A 177 -10.33 -6.81 36.75
N ALA A 178 -11.57 -7.19 37.07
CA ALA A 178 -12.08 -8.56 36.89
C ALA A 178 -11.89 -9.13 35.48
N PRO A 179 -12.00 -8.34 34.37
CA PRO A 179 -11.76 -8.85 33.03
C PRO A 179 -10.31 -9.30 32.79
N PHE A 180 -9.37 -8.80 33.57
CA PHE A 180 -7.94 -9.11 33.44
C PHE A 180 -7.42 -10.02 34.56
N ALA A 181 -8.12 -10.06 35.69
CA ALA A 181 -7.77 -10.87 36.86
C ALA A 181 -8.33 -12.30 36.80
N ALA A 182 -9.38 -12.55 36.01
CA ALA A 182 -9.96 -13.88 35.87
C ALA A 182 -9.14 -14.75 34.89
N PRO A 183 -8.65 -15.95 35.28
CA PRO A 183 -7.95 -16.87 34.37
C PRO A 183 -8.81 -17.33 33.17
N LEU A 184 -10.14 -17.19 33.30
CA LEU A 184 -11.13 -17.37 32.22
C LEU A 184 -10.92 -16.45 31.02
N LEU A 185 -10.27 -15.30 31.22
CA LEU A 185 -10.04 -14.33 30.16
C LEU A 185 -8.61 -14.35 29.62
N SER A 186 -7.79 -15.33 30.02
CA SER A 186 -6.40 -15.44 29.58
C SER A 186 -6.22 -15.66 28.07
N ARG A 187 -7.25 -16.21 27.41
CA ARG A 187 -7.34 -16.43 25.95
C ARG A 187 -8.77 -16.18 25.46
N THR A 188 -9.17 -14.92 25.50
CA THR A 188 -10.50 -14.52 25.08
C THR A 188 -10.42 -14.04 23.64
N PRO A 189 -11.17 -14.64 22.71
CA PRO A 189 -11.20 -14.15 21.34
C PRO A 189 -11.94 -12.80 21.25
N GLN A 190 -11.55 -11.97 20.29
CA GLN A 190 -12.31 -10.79 19.82
C GLN A 190 -12.71 -9.76 20.91
N VAL A 191 -11.84 -9.47 21.88
CA VAL A 191 -12.15 -8.54 22.98
C VAL A 191 -11.72 -7.11 22.66
N PHE A 192 -10.65 -6.95 21.89
CA PHE A 192 -10.06 -5.66 21.59
C PHE A 192 -10.60 -5.11 20.28
N HIS A 193 -11.39 -4.06 20.39
CA HIS A 193 -11.92 -3.34 19.24
C HIS A 193 -11.02 -2.13 18.99
N VAL A 194 -10.36 -2.11 17.85
CA VAL A 194 -9.41 -1.06 17.47
C VAL A 194 -9.82 -0.49 16.12
N ASP A 195 -10.11 0.79 16.08
CA ASP A 195 -10.34 1.55 14.85
C ASP A 195 -9.16 2.48 14.63
N TYR A 196 -8.50 2.39 13.47
CA TYR A 196 -7.27 3.11 13.21
C TYR A 196 -7.10 3.43 11.72
N THR A 197 -6.23 4.39 11.43
CA THR A 197 -5.84 4.72 10.05
C THR A 197 -4.42 4.22 9.83
N ALA A 198 -4.20 3.44 8.79
CA ALA A 198 -2.89 2.88 8.46
C ALA A 198 -2.51 3.13 7.00
N GLY A 199 -1.20 3.28 6.76
CA GLY A 199 -0.63 3.54 5.45
C GLY A 199 0.30 4.74 5.45
N LEU A 200 0.97 4.94 4.32
CA LEU A 200 1.93 6.03 4.13
C LEU A 200 1.18 7.35 3.85
N THR A 201 1.66 8.43 4.45
CA THR A 201 1.27 9.78 4.04
C THR A 201 2.11 10.23 2.85
N LYS A 202 1.64 11.26 2.12
CA LYS A 202 2.36 11.85 0.98
C LYS A 202 3.82 12.21 1.32
N GLU A 203 4.08 12.69 2.53
CA GLU A 203 5.42 13.05 3.01
C GLU A 203 6.31 11.83 3.31
N GLN A 204 5.71 10.69 3.65
CA GLN A 204 6.41 9.45 3.96
C GLN A 204 6.65 8.58 2.73
N LEU A 205 5.95 8.87 1.62
CA LEU A 205 6.13 8.21 0.35
C LEU A 205 7.46 8.66 -0.26
N THR A 206 8.46 7.78 -0.25
CA THR A 206 9.76 8.09 -0.85
C THR A 206 9.70 8.01 -2.37
N GLU A 207 10.53 8.82 -3.03
CA GLU A 207 10.63 8.83 -4.50
C GLU A 207 11.00 7.46 -5.06
N ASP A 208 11.78 6.65 -4.32
CA ASP A 208 12.09 5.28 -4.69
C ASP A 208 10.83 4.40 -4.84
N ILE A 209 9.86 4.51 -3.92
CA ILE A 209 8.61 3.74 -3.97
C ILE A 209 7.77 4.20 -5.16
N ARG A 210 7.66 5.52 -5.35
CA ARG A 210 6.96 6.11 -6.48
C ARG A 210 7.55 5.64 -7.81
N ALA A 211 8.88 5.63 -7.91
CA ALA A 211 9.58 5.16 -9.09
C ALA A 211 9.32 3.68 -9.35
N VAL A 212 9.28 2.83 -8.32
CA VAL A 212 8.99 1.40 -8.47
C VAL A 212 7.58 1.17 -9.01
N VAL A 213 6.58 1.86 -8.47
CA VAL A 213 5.19 1.81 -8.98
C VAL A 213 5.14 2.22 -10.45
N GLY A 214 5.80 3.33 -10.80
CA GLY A 214 5.87 3.82 -12.18
C GLY A 214 6.56 2.86 -13.14
N LYS A 215 7.68 2.24 -12.72
CA LYS A 215 8.41 1.24 -13.51
C LYS A 215 7.61 -0.03 -13.70
N GLN A 216 6.91 -0.51 -12.67
CA GLN A 216 6.01 -1.67 -12.78
C GLN A 216 4.86 -1.41 -13.76
N ALA A 217 4.23 -0.24 -13.68
CA ALA A 217 3.18 0.16 -14.62
C ALA A 217 3.73 0.26 -16.05
N ALA A 218 4.91 0.87 -16.23
CA ALA A 218 5.58 0.98 -17.52
C ALA A 218 5.91 -0.40 -18.13
N VAL A 219 6.35 -1.38 -17.33
CA VAL A 219 6.59 -2.75 -17.80
C VAL A 219 5.32 -3.37 -18.40
N ALA A 220 4.16 -3.21 -17.74
CA ALA A 220 2.89 -3.72 -18.24
C ALA A 220 2.46 -3.01 -19.53
N VAL A 221 2.55 -1.68 -19.54
CA VAL A 221 2.26 -0.83 -20.70
C VAL A 221 3.11 -1.22 -21.92
N LEU A 222 4.42 -1.35 -21.73
CA LEU A 222 5.36 -1.67 -22.79
C LEU A 222 5.21 -3.11 -23.28
N GLY A 223 4.78 -4.03 -22.42
CA GLY A 223 4.43 -5.39 -22.82
C GLY A 223 3.31 -5.37 -23.86
N VAL A 224 2.20 -4.70 -23.56
CA VAL A 224 1.03 -4.64 -24.45
C VAL A 224 1.33 -3.84 -25.72
N ALA A 225 1.99 -2.68 -25.60
CA ALA A 225 2.38 -1.89 -26.77
C ALA A 225 3.44 -2.60 -27.64
N GLY A 226 4.32 -3.41 -27.03
CA GLY A 226 5.34 -4.18 -27.73
C GLY A 226 4.75 -5.29 -28.58
N ASP A 227 3.69 -5.94 -28.09
CA ASP A 227 2.98 -6.99 -28.84
C ASP A 227 2.13 -6.39 -29.98
N ALA A 228 1.62 -5.17 -29.80
CA ALA A 228 0.77 -4.48 -30.78
C ALA A 228 1.55 -3.90 -31.98
N THR A 229 2.83 -3.54 -31.80
CA THR A 229 3.56 -2.73 -32.79
C THR A 229 4.20 -3.51 -33.94
N LEU A 230 4.63 -4.76 -33.76
CA LEU A 230 5.20 -5.59 -34.85
C LEU A 230 5.49 -7.02 -34.36
N ALA A 231 4.53 -7.93 -34.50
CA ALA A 231 4.80 -9.35 -34.37
C ALA A 231 5.46 -9.90 -35.66
N GLY A 232 6.73 -10.33 -35.56
CA GLY A 232 7.23 -11.41 -36.42
C GLY A 232 7.92 -11.07 -37.75
N VAL A 233 8.45 -9.87 -37.96
CA VAL A 233 9.33 -9.62 -39.12
C VAL A 233 10.79 -9.64 -38.68
N ALA A 234 11.38 -10.83 -38.67
CA ALA A 234 12.79 -11.06 -38.33
C ALA A 234 13.77 -10.64 -39.45
N GLY A 235 13.26 -10.39 -40.66
CA GLY A 235 14.03 -9.83 -41.76
C GLY A 235 13.19 -9.65 -43.03
N TYR A 236 13.39 -8.54 -43.71
CA TYR A 236 12.96 -8.37 -45.11
C TYR A 236 14.19 -8.15 -45.96
N SER A 237 14.31 -8.95 -47.02
CA SER A 237 15.23 -8.70 -48.12
C SER A 237 14.41 -8.19 -49.30
N LEU A 238 14.59 -6.91 -49.65
CA LEU A 238 13.98 -6.34 -50.84
C LEU A 238 15.08 -6.23 -51.90
N THR A 239 14.91 -6.97 -52.99
CA THR A 239 15.84 -6.98 -54.11
C THR A 239 15.11 -6.44 -55.31
N LEU A 240 15.42 -5.20 -55.70
CA LEU A 240 14.89 -4.59 -56.91
C LEU A 240 16.06 -4.11 -57.76
N ASP A 241 16.20 -4.72 -58.94
CA ASP A 241 17.12 -4.37 -60.03
C ASP A 241 18.48 -3.77 -59.61
N GLY A 242 19.29 -4.58 -58.93
CA GLY A 242 20.68 -4.23 -58.56
C GLY A 242 20.87 -3.53 -57.22
N VAL A 243 19.79 -3.16 -56.52
CA VAL A 243 19.86 -2.66 -55.12
C VAL A 243 19.32 -3.74 -54.18
N ALA A 244 20.20 -4.21 -53.30
CA ALA A 244 19.85 -5.14 -52.23
C ALA A 244 19.76 -4.34 -50.92
N GLU A 245 18.55 -4.21 -50.39
CA GLU A 245 18.33 -3.68 -49.04
C GLU A 245 17.93 -4.83 -48.14
N SER A 246 18.81 -5.15 -47.18
CA SER A 246 18.55 -6.13 -46.13
C SER A 246 18.25 -5.38 -44.84
N PHE A 247 17.02 -5.46 -44.36
CA PHE A 247 16.67 -5.02 -43.01
C PHE A 247 16.54 -6.25 -42.13
N GLN A 248 17.43 -6.39 -41.16
CA GLN A 248 17.38 -7.44 -40.16
C GLN A 248 16.90 -6.83 -38.85
N SER A 249 15.66 -7.13 -38.47
CA SER A 249 15.08 -6.65 -37.22
C SER A 249 15.44 -7.60 -36.08
N THR A 250 15.76 -7.06 -34.91
CA THR A 250 15.89 -7.82 -33.66
C THR A 250 14.54 -8.16 -33.03
N ALA A 251 13.42 -7.71 -33.60
CA ALA A 251 12.08 -8.13 -33.19
C ALA A 251 11.86 -9.62 -33.51
N SER A 252 11.95 -10.47 -32.49
CA SER A 252 11.69 -11.91 -32.61
C SER A 252 10.35 -12.26 -31.97
N ALA A 253 9.77 -13.41 -32.31
CA ALA A 253 8.53 -13.89 -31.68
C ALA A 253 8.62 -14.07 -30.14
N MET A 254 9.83 -14.04 -29.56
CA MET A 254 10.06 -14.07 -28.10
C MET A 254 10.35 -12.68 -27.50
N TYR A 255 10.71 -11.69 -28.31
CA TYR A 255 11.15 -10.37 -27.85
C TYR A 255 10.40 -9.29 -28.61
N GLY A 256 9.35 -8.75 -28.00
CA GLY A 256 8.64 -7.58 -28.52
C GLY A 256 9.55 -6.37 -28.67
N THR A 257 9.07 -5.36 -29.39
CA THR A 257 9.79 -4.14 -29.81
C THR A 257 10.46 -3.40 -28.65
N TYR A 258 9.94 -3.53 -27.43
CA TYR A 258 10.40 -2.84 -26.22
C TYR A 258 11.07 -3.78 -25.19
N SER A 259 11.39 -5.01 -25.56
CA SER A 259 11.93 -6.04 -24.66
C SER A 259 13.16 -5.60 -23.86
N ALA A 260 14.14 -4.95 -24.47
CA ALA A 260 15.34 -4.47 -23.77
C ALA A 260 14.99 -3.50 -22.63
N HIS A 261 14.10 -2.55 -22.90
CA HIS A 261 13.65 -1.57 -21.90
C HIS A 261 12.83 -2.22 -20.78
N ILE A 262 11.96 -3.17 -21.15
CA ILE A 262 11.21 -3.98 -20.18
C ILE A 262 12.16 -4.73 -19.25
N THR A 263 13.21 -5.38 -19.77
CA THR A 263 14.16 -6.12 -18.93
C THR A 263 14.93 -5.22 -17.97
N GLN A 264 15.31 -4.02 -18.41
CA GLN A 264 15.96 -3.03 -17.54
C GLN A 264 15.03 -2.61 -16.40
N LEU A 265 13.79 -2.22 -16.71
CA LEU A 265 12.82 -1.79 -15.70
C LEU A 265 12.49 -2.91 -14.71
N GLN A 266 12.33 -4.15 -15.20
CA GLN A 266 12.11 -5.32 -14.35
C GLN A 266 13.29 -5.58 -13.41
N GLN A 267 14.53 -5.42 -13.90
CA GLN A 267 15.72 -5.61 -13.07
C GLN A 267 15.78 -4.55 -11.97
N GLU A 268 15.55 -3.28 -12.30
CA GLU A 268 15.53 -2.19 -11.32
C GLU A 268 14.44 -2.38 -10.24
N VAL A 269 13.26 -2.89 -10.63
CA VAL A 269 12.18 -3.26 -9.71
C VAL A 269 12.61 -4.42 -8.82
N LYS A 270 13.18 -5.49 -9.39
CA LYS A 270 13.67 -6.65 -8.62
C LYS A 270 14.76 -6.25 -7.64
N ASP A 271 15.68 -5.40 -8.05
CA ASP A 271 16.78 -4.92 -7.22
C ASP A 271 16.26 -4.14 -6.01
N PHE A 272 15.20 -3.34 -6.18
CA PHE A 272 14.55 -2.63 -5.08
C PHE A 272 13.98 -3.59 -4.02
N PHE A 273 13.34 -4.67 -4.44
CA PHE A 273 12.78 -5.67 -3.53
C PHE A 273 13.81 -6.69 -3.02
N SER A 274 14.96 -6.81 -3.69
CA SER A 274 15.99 -7.79 -3.37
C SER A 274 16.56 -7.58 -1.95
N PRO A 275 16.68 -8.63 -1.12
CA PRO A 275 17.28 -8.52 0.21
C PRO A 275 18.77 -8.13 0.16
N ALA A 276 19.47 -8.47 -0.93
CA ALA A 276 20.91 -8.28 -1.09
C ALA A 276 21.32 -6.80 -1.21
N GLY A 277 20.49 -5.95 -1.82
CA GLY A 277 20.71 -4.50 -1.92
C GLY A 277 20.23 -3.70 -0.71
N GLY A 278 20.01 -4.36 0.43
CA GLY A 278 19.36 -3.80 1.62
C GLY A 278 17.85 -4.00 1.64
N GLY A 279 17.20 -4.29 0.51
CA GLY A 279 15.76 -4.54 0.44
C GLY A 279 14.87 -3.33 0.76
N ALA A 280 13.69 -3.29 0.15
CA ALA A 280 12.66 -2.28 0.40
C ALA A 280 12.39 -2.08 1.90
N ARG A 281 12.50 -3.15 2.70
CA ARG A 281 12.33 -3.12 4.16
C ARG A 281 13.40 -2.34 4.92
N THR A 282 14.67 -2.32 4.48
CA THR A 282 15.72 -1.55 5.15
C THR A 282 15.69 -0.09 4.72
N LYS A 283 15.37 0.17 3.44
CA LYS A 283 15.17 1.53 2.92
C LYS A 283 14.02 2.26 3.62
N MET A 284 12.90 1.56 3.88
CA MET A 284 11.75 2.11 4.62
C MET A 284 11.95 2.23 6.13
N ARG A 285 12.92 1.51 6.71
CA ARG A 285 13.20 1.61 8.15
C ARG A 285 13.79 2.97 8.52
N GLY A 286 14.51 3.62 7.60
CA GLY A 286 15.26 4.84 7.87
C GLY A 286 16.39 4.53 8.85
N PHE A 287 17.61 4.86 8.45
CA PHE A 287 18.80 5.05 9.28
C PHE A 287 18.59 4.86 10.80
N THR A 288 18.74 3.63 11.25
CA THR A 288 19.05 3.30 12.65
C THR A 288 20.26 2.39 12.62
N MET A 289 21.36 2.90 12.04
CA MET A 289 22.69 2.47 12.47
C MET A 289 22.98 3.21 13.77
N GLY A 290 22.44 2.65 14.85
CA GLY A 290 22.63 3.06 16.22
C GLY A 290 22.69 1.80 17.08
N GLY A 291 23.75 1.03 16.89
CA GLY A 291 24.32 0.10 17.87
C GLY A 291 25.82 0.39 17.82
N ILE A 292 26.43 0.95 18.87
CA ILE A 292 26.93 0.21 20.04
C ILE A 292 27.65 -1.06 19.59
#